data_AF-M3DF18-F1
#
_entry.id   AF-M3DF18-F1
#
_cell.length_a   1.000
_cell.length_b   1.000
_cell.length_c   1.000
_cell.angle_alpha   90.00
_cell.angle_beta   90.00
_cell.angle_gamma   90.00
#
_symmetry.space_group_name_H-M   'P 1'
#
loop_
_entity.id
_entity.type
_entity.pdbx_description
1 polymer ?
#
loop_
_entity_poly.entity_id
_entity_poly.type
_entity_poly.pdbx_seq_one_letter_code
_entity_poly.pdbx_strand_id
1 'polypeptide(L)'
;MQRIEPRADPVPPSQDSSSAPQNNTPTALEQRGGWTLPSGFASTGRETHTQSFEEIYGVPENFLEIEVTDPLTIQPTSSPNSRYTTYLIRLSTNIPAFKLRRSEVRRRYSDFEVFRDLLERESARVSIPPLPGKVYINRFDDSVIEDRRRGLERFLKIVVGHPLLQTGSRVLGAFVQDPNWDRNAW
;
A
#
# COMPACT_ATOMS: atom_id res chain seq x y z
N MET A 1 63.69 -30.64 6.20
CA MET A 1 64.38 -29.49 5.57
C MET A 1 63.50 -29.08 4.39
N GLN A 2 62.91 -27.91 4.26
CA GLN A 2 63.32 -26.55 4.60
C GLN A 2 62.18 -25.72 5.24
N ARG A 3 62.62 -24.68 5.95
CA ARG A 3 61.90 -23.64 6.71
C ARG A 3 62.04 -22.34 5.92
N ILE A 4 60.98 -21.55 5.70
CA ILE A 4 61.03 -20.07 5.54
C ILE A 4 59.69 -19.47 6.03
N GLU A 5 59.83 -18.37 6.77
CA GLU A 5 58.87 -17.54 7.52
C GLU A 5 57.94 -16.64 6.67
N PRO A 6 56.86 -16.07 7.27
CA PRO A 6 55.84 -15.26 6.61
C PRO A 6 56.27 -13.80 6.34
N ARG A 7 55.70 -13.18 5.29
CA ARG A 7 55.97 -11.79 4.89
C ARG A 7 54.83 -10.85 5.33
N ALA A 8 55.21 -9.74 5.97
CA ALA A 8 54.37 -8.71 6.58
C ALA A 8 53.70 -7.73 5.60
N ASP A 9 52.58 -7.14 6.05
CA ASP A 9 51.83 -6.04 5.41
C ASP A 9 52.53 -4.67 5.54
N PRO A 10 52.36 -3.77 4.55
CA PRO A 10 52.63 -2.34 4.73
C PRO A 10 51.35 -1.51 4.94
N VAL A 11 51.44 -0.61 5.93
CA VAL A 11 50.46 0.38 6.42
C VAL A 11 50.33 1.59 5.46
N PRO A 12 49.13 2.18 5.27
CA PRO A 12 48.96 3.46 4.56
C PRO A 12 49.25 4.69 5.46
N PRO A 13 49.76 5.81 4.90
CA PRO A 13 50.16 6.98 5.68
C PRO A 13 48.98 7.88 6.10
N SER A 14 49.04 8.35 7.35
CA SER A 14 48.23 9.46 7.89
C SER A 14 48.94 10.80 7.65
N GLN A 15 48.21 11.83 7.25
CA GLN A 15 48.60 13.24 7.46
C GLN A 15 47.39 14.11 7.83
N ASP A 16 47.72 15.17 8.56
CA ASP A 16 46.97 15.85 9.61
C ASP A 16 46.57 17.28 9.18
N SER A 17 45.55 17.81 9.87
CA SER A 17 45.34 19.22 10.27
C SER A 17 45.12 20.37 9.26
N SER A 18 43.94 20.97 9.40
CA SER A 18 43.66 22.40 9.73
C SER A 18 44.04 23.53 8.75
N SER A 19 43.06 24.36 8.34
CA SER A 19 42.92 25.79 8.76
C SER A 19 41.86 26.62 7.99
N ALA A 20 40.99 27.28 8.78
CA ALA A 20 40.31 28.60 8.73
C ALA A 20 40.12 29.49 7.45
N PRO A 21 39.16 30.45 7.49
CA PRO A 21 38.52 31.08 6.33
C PRO A 21 39.13 32.43 5.92
N GLN A 22 38.84 32.89 4.69
CA GLN A 22 39.12 34.26 4.26
C GLN A 22 37.86 34.99 3.74
N ASN A 23 37.71 36.18 4.32
CA ASN A 23 36.68 37.19 4.16
C ASN A 23 37.06 38.14 3.01
N ASN A 24 36.17 38.41 2.06
CA ASN A 24 36.38 39.45 1.04
C ASN A 24 35.08 40.23 0.79
N THR A 25 35.04 41.47 1.30
CA THR A 25 34.20 42.56 0.78
C THR A 25 34.82 43.15 -0.49
N PRO A 26 34.01 43.67 -1.42
CA PRO A 26 34.12 45.10 -1.66
C PRO A 26 32.77 45.84 -1.85
N THR A 27 32.70 46.99 -1.18
CA THR A 27 32.28 48.31 -1.65
C THR A 27 31.20 48.45 -2.75
N ALA A 28 30.15 49.18 -2.38
CA ALA A 28 29.04 49.62 -3.22
C ALA A 28 29.43 50.67 -4.28
N LEU A 29 28.78 50.61 -5.45
CA LEU A 29 28.38 51.80 -6.20
C LEU A 29 27.06 51.57 -6.96
N GLU A 30 26.21 52.57 -6.85
CA GLU A 30 24.82 52.71 -7.24
C GLU A 30 24.56 52.81 -8.75
N GLN A 31 23.41 52.30 -9.23
CA GLN A 31 22.61 52.91 -10.31
C GLN A 31 21.17 52.36 -10.40
N ARG A 32 20.28 53.05 -9.67
CA ARG A 32 18.91 53.50 -10.00
C ARG A 32 18.05 52.73 -11.04
N GLY A 33 16.87 52.29 -10.60
CA GLY A 33 15.66 52.14 -11.42
C GLY A 33 14.61 51.23 -10.76
N GLY A 34 13.36 51.72 -10.58
CA GLY A 34 12.24 51.11 -9.84
C GLY A 34 11.96 49.63 -10.13
N TRP A 35 11.27 48.87 -9.28
CA TRP A 35 10.04 49.15 -8.53
C TRP A 35 10.06 48.43 -7.16
N THR A 36 9.65 49.10 -6.08
CA THR A 36 9.48 48.47 -4.76
C THR A 36 8.16 47.69 -4.72
N LEU A 37 8.24 46.36 -4.60
CA LEU A 37 7.12 45.56 -4.11
C LEU A 37 7.09 45.62 -2.57
N PRO A 38 5.91 45.76 -1.93
CA PRO A 38 5.84 45.79 -0.48
C PRO A 38 6.17 44.40 0.09
N SER A 39 7.12 44.39 1.03
CA SER A 39 7.42 43.22 1.86
C SER A 39 6.30 43.05 2.88
N GLY A 40 5.59 41.93 2.80
CA GLY A 40 4.51 41.57 3.71
C GLY A 40 4.52 40.07 3.95
N PHE A 41 4.89 39.70 5.18
CA PHE A 41 4.66 38.44 5.86
C PHE A 41 5.60 37.23 5.61
N ALA A 42 6.35 36.95 6.69
CA ALA A 42 6.71 35.65 7.23
C ALA A 42 7.57 34.70 6.39
N SER A 43 8.82 34.55 6.86
CA SER A 43 9.54 33.29 6.79
C SER A 43 8.69 32.20 7.45
N THR A 44 8.20 31.27 6.65
CA THR A 44 8.05 29.87 7.06
C THR A 44 8.70 29.06 5.96
N GLY A 45 9.75 28.31 6.29
CA GLY A 45 10.40 27.40 5.35
C GLY A 45 9.34 26.52 4.68
N ARG A 46 9.07 26.78 3.41
CA ARG A 46 8.42 25.81 2.54
C ARG A 46 9.59 25.11 1.87
N GLU A 47 9.81 23.85 2.24
CA GLU A 47 10.49 22.94 1.33
C GLU A 47 9.91 23.20 -0.06
N THR A 48 10.79 23.44 -1.04
CA THR A 48 10.38 23.50 -2.44
C THR A 48 9.82 22.13 -2.76
N HIS A 49 8.52 21.95 -2.51
CA HIS A 49 7.78 20.77 -2.94
C HIS A 49 7.76 20.86 -4.45
N THR A 50 8.81 20.33 -5.07
CA THR A 50 8.90 20.16 -6.52
C THR A 50 7.75 19.23 -6.86
N GLN A 51 6.66 19.81 -7.33
CA GLN A 51 5.50 19.04 -7.79
C GLN A 51 6.03 18.05 -8.83
N SER A 52 5.96 16.77 -8.48
CA SER A 52 6.46 15.73 -9.37
C SER A 52 5.64 15.77 -10.67
N PHE A 53 6.24 15.40 -11.80
CA PHE A 53 5.52 15.39 -13.08
C PHE A 53 4.22 14.57 -13.01
N GLU A 54 4.23 13.50 -12.22
CA GLU A 54 3.08 12.64 -11.92
C GLU A 54 1.96 13.36 -11.13
N GLU A 55 2.29 14.43 -10.41
CA GLU A 55 1.33 15.24 -9.62
C GLU A 55 0.68 16.34 -10.47
N ILE A 56 1.41 16.90 -11.44
CA ILE A 56 0.91 17.95 -12.36
C ILE A 56 0.03 17.35 -13.47
N TYR A 57 0.38 16.16 -13.96
CA TYR A 57 -0.34 15.47 -15.03
C TYR A 57 -1.10 14.21 -14.54
N GLY A 58 -1.13 13.98 -13.23
CA GLY A 58 -1.87 12.89 -12.62
C GLY A 58 -3.38 13.04 -12.83
N VAL A 59 -4.07 11.90 -12.94
CA VAL A 59 -5.54 11.88 -13.01
C VAL A 59 -6.09 12.65 -11.79
N PRO A 60 -6.87 13.73 -11.97
CA PRO A 60 -7.29 14.60 -10.87
C PRO A 60 -8.20 13.90 -9.83
N GLU A 61 -8.74 12.74 -10.18
CA GLU A 61 -9.78 12.05 -9.41
C GLU A 61 -9.24 10.79 -8.74
N ASN A 62 -9.61 10.61 -7.47
CA ASN A 62 -9.33 9.37 -6.75
C ASN A 62 -10.17 8.24 -7.35
N PHE A 63 -9.51 7.20 -7.88
CA PHE A 63 -10.16 6.01 -8.38
C PHE A 63 -9.86 4.79 -7.49
N LEU A 64 -10.82 3.89 -7.45
CA LEU A 64 -10.73 2.61 -6.78
C LEU A 64 -11.48 1.59 -7.64
N GLU A 65 -10.71 0.70 -8.24
CA GLU A 65 -11.21 -0.42 -9.00
C GLU A 65 -10.87 -1.69 -8.25
N ILE A 66 -11.90 -2.48 -7.94
CA ILE A 66 -11.71 -3.78 -7.31
C ILE A 66 -12.55 -4.83 -8.05
N GLU A 67 -11.90 -5.93 -8.38
CA GLU A 67 -12.48 -7.04 -9.12
C GLU A 67 -12.20 -8.35 -8.39
N VAL A 68 -13.15 -9.28 -8.50
CA VAL A 68 -12.98 -10.65 -8.01
C VAL A 68 -13.11 -11.59 -9.20
N THR A 69 -12.02 -12.27 -9.55
CA THR A 69 -11.89 -13.08 -10.76
C THR A 69 -11.24 -14.43 -10.46
N ASP A 70 -11.00 -15.22 -11.52
CA ASP A 70 -10.18 -16.44 -11.50
C ASP A 70 -10.49 -17.41 -10.35
N PRO A 71 -11.74 -17.94 -10.29
CA PRO A 71 -12.09 -18.94 -9.31
C PRO A 71 -11.22 -20.18 -9.51
N LEU A 72 -10.48 -20.56 -8.47
CA LEU A 72 -9.59 -21.72 -8.48
C LEU A 72 -9.96 -22.67 -7.36
N THR A 73 -10.37 -23.88 -7.74
CA THR A 73 -10.66 -24.96 -6.81
C THR A 73 -9.37 -25.73 -6.52
N ILE A 74 -8.92 -25.66 -5.27
CA ILE A 74 -7.70 -26.29 -4.78
C ILE A 74 -8.09 -27.53 -3.98
N GLN A 75 -7.35 -28.62 -4.20
CA GLN A 75 -7.45 -29.85 -3.41
C GLN A 75 -6.07 -30.16 -2.81
N PRO A 76 -5.78 -29.68 -1.58
CA PRO A 76 -4.45 -29.80 -0.96
C PRO A 76 -4.07 -31.23 -0.59
N THR A 77 -5.05 -32.07 -0.27
CA THR A 77 -4.84 -33.47 0.10
C THR A 77 -5.70 -34.37 -0.77
N SER A 78 -5.35 -35.64 -0.89
CA SER A 78 -6.15 -36.64 -1.62
C SER A 78 -7.54 -36.88 -1.01
N SER A 79 -7.84 -36.31 0.17
CA SER A 79 -9.16 -36.37 0.79
C SER A 79 -10.16 -35.45 0.07
N PRO A 80 -11.38 -35.95 -0.26
CA PRO A 80 -12.40 -35.13 -0.91
C PRO A 80 -12.87 -33.95 -0.05
N ASN A 81 -12.72 -34.04 1.28
CA ASN A 81 -13.12 -33.00 2.22
C ASN A 81 -12.17 -31.81 2.28
N SER A 82 -10.96 -31.97 1.73
CA SER A 82 -9.93 -30.93 1.75
C SER A 82 -10.13 -29.86 0.68
N ARG A 83 -11.06 -30.08 -0.26
CA ARG A 83 -11.27 -29.20 -1.42
C ARG A 83 -11.91 -27.87 -1.01
N TYR A 84 -11.37 -26.76 -1.50
CA TYR A 84 -11.95 -25.42 -1.36
C TYR A 84 -11.69 -24.57 -2.60
N THR A 85 -12.53 -23.55 -2.80
CA THR A 85 -12.41 -22.62 -3.92
C THR A 85 -11.90 -21.28 -3.41
N THR A 86 -10.87 -20.77 -4.07
CA THR A 86 -10.28 -19.44 -3.85
C THR A 86 -10.64 -18.53 -5.01
N TYR A 87 -10.68 -17.23 -4.74
CA TYR A 87 -10.95 -16.19 -5.72
C TYR A 87 -9.77 -15.23 -5.73
N LEU A 88 -9.39 -14.75 -6.91
CA LEU A 88 -8.40 -13.69 -7.06
C LEU A 88 -9.07 -12.34 -6.85
N ILE A 89 -8.57 -11.56 -5.92
CA ILE A 89 -8.97 -10.17 -5.70
C ILE A 89 -7.90 -9.30 -6.34
N ARG A 90 -8.31 -8.47 -7.31
CA ARG A 90 -7.46 -7.45 -7.93
C ARG A 90 -7.92 -6.09 -7.47
N LEU A 91 -6.99 -5.31 -6.92
CA LEU A 91 -7.23 -3.92 -6.52
C LEU A 91 -6.32 -3.01 -7.33
N SER A 92 -6.87 -1.94 -7.88
CA SER A 92 -6.15 -0.83 -8.52
C SER A 92 -6.70 0.48 -7.97
N THR A 93 -5.86 1.28 -7.31
CA THR A 93 -6.29 2.54 -6.69
C THR A 93 -5.15 3.55 -6.60
N ASN A 94 -5.50 4.83 -6.61
CA ASN A 94 -4.61 5.95 -6.25
C ASN A 94 -4.94 6.54 -4.87
N ILE A 95 -5.88 5.95 -4.11
CA ILE A 95 -6.28 6.44 -2.79
C ILE A 95 -5.14 6.22 -1.77
N PRO A 96 -4.71 7.26 -1.04
CA PRO A 96 -3.56 7.18 -0.13
C PRO A 96 -3.79 6.32 1.13
N ALA A 97 -5.04 5.91 1.41
CA ALA A 97 -5.36 4.97 2.47
C ALA A 97 -4.78 3.56 2.24
N PHE A 98 -4.47 3.22 0.99
CA PHE A 98 -3.90 1.94 0.59
C PHE A 98 -2.39 2.06 0.39
N LYS A 99 -1.63 1.07 0.88
CA LYS A 99 -0.16 1.07 0.79
C LYS A 99 0.32 0.80 -0.63
N LEU A 100 -0.36 -0.10 -1.34
CA LEU A 100 -0.05 -0.47 -2.71
C LEU A 100 -1.08 0.15 -3.68
N ARG A 101 -0.62 0.67 -4.82
CA ARG A 101 -1.51 1.13 -5.90
C ARG A 101 -2.16 -0.01 -6.65
N ARG A 102 -1.48 -1.15 -6.72
CA ARG A 102 -2.00 -2.40 -7.31
C ARG A 102 -1.68 -3.56 -6.38
N SER A 103 -2.65 -4.43 -6.14
CA SER A 103 -2.45 -5.67 -5.40
C SER A 103 -3.29 -6.80 -5.97
N GLU A 104 -2.74 -8.01 -5.89
CA GLU A 104 -3.42 -9.24 -6.26
C GLU A 104 -3.29 -10.22 -5.09
N VAL A 105 -4.42 -10.63 -4.51
CA VAL A 105 -4.44 -11.57 -3.38
C VAL A 105 -5.49 -12.65 -3.60
N ARG A 106 -5.23 -13.86 -3.12
CA ARG A 106 -6.21 -14.95 -3.18
C ARG A 106 -6.87 -15.16 -1.83
N ARG A 107 -8.20 -15.28 -1.83
CA ARG A 107 -9.02 -15.50 -0.64
C ARG A 107 -10.07 -16.58 -0.88
N ARG A 108 -10.38 -17.37 0.13
CA ARG A 108 -11.55 -18.28 0.11
C ARG A 108 -12.74 -17.62 0.78
N TYR A 109 -13.94 -18.12 0.48
CA TYR A 109 -15.20 -17.60 1.03
C TYR A 109 -15.20 -17.51 2.57
N SER A 110 -14.66 -18.51 3.27
CA SER A 110 -14.61 -18.48 4.74
C SER A 110 -13.70 -17.38 5.30
N ASP A 111 -12.74 -16.88 4.53
CA ASP A 111 -11.93 -15.73 4.95
C ASP A 111 -12.76 -14.44 4.87
N PHE A 112 -13.67 -14.34 3.90
CA PHE A 112 -14.63 -13.24 3.83
C PHE A 112 -15.62 -13.25 4.99
N GLU A 113 -16.07 -14.43 5.44
CA GLU A 113 -16.92 -14.55 6.63
C GLU A 113 -16.23 -13.91 7.85
N VAL A 114 -14.98 -14.30 8.12
CA VAL A 114 -14.21 -13.74 9.25
C VAL A 114 -13.90 -12.26 9.03
N PHE A 115 -13.54 -11.87 7.81
CA PHE A 115 -13.27 -10.48 7.47
C PHE A 115 -14.47 -9.56 7.75
N ARG A 116 -15.67 -9.99 7.38
CA ARG A 116 -16.91 -9.27 7.69
C ARG A 116 -17.09 -9.11 9.20
N ASP A 117 -16.91 -10.19 9.96
CA ASP A 117 -17.08 -10.15 11.42
C ASP A 117 -16.05 -9.22 12.08
N LEU A 118 -14.80 -9.22 11.60
CA LEU A 118 -13.77 -8.30 12.07
C LEU A 118 -14.10 -6.84 11.74
N LEU A 119 -14.60 -6.56 10.53
CA LEU A 119 -15.04 -5.22 10.14
C LEU A 119 -16.19 -4.71 11.01
N GLU A 120 -17.17 -5.58 11.31
CA GLU A 120 -18.29 -5.22 12.19
C GLU A 120 -17.82 -4.91 13.61
N ARG A 121 -16.78 -5.60 14.09
CA ARG A 121 -16.17 -5.36 15.42
C ARG A 121 -15.34 -4.08 15.46
N GLU A 122 -14.56 -3.78 14.42
CA GLU A 122 -13.78 -2.53 14.35
C GLU A 122 -14.66 -1.29 14.12
N SER A 123 -15.72 -1.42 13.30
CA SER A 123 -16.50 -0.30 12.78
C SER A 123 -18.00 -0.44 13.07
N ALA A 124 -18.38 -0.42 14.36
CA ALA A 124 -19.77 -0.57 14.82
C ALA A 124 -20.76 0.51 14.32
N ARG A 125 -20.27 1.61 13.74
CA ARG A 125 -21.09 2.72 13.21
C ARG A 125 -21.41 2.58 11.72
N VAL A 126 -20.81 1.61 11.03
CA VAL A 126 -20.96 1.42 9.59
C VAL A 126 -21.80 0.17 9.34
N SER A 127 -22.80 0.28 8.45
CA SER A 127 -23.57 -0.88 8.00
C SER A 127 -22.73 -1.68 7.01
N ILE A 128 -22.31 -2.88 7.41
CA ILE A 128 -21.55 -3.79 6.56
C ILE A 128 -22.54 -4.60 5.70
N PRO A 129 -22.39 -4.60 4.36
CA PRO A 129 -23.29 -5.34 3.48
C PRO A 129 -23.22 -6.86 3.74
N PRO A 130 -24.32 -7.60 3.50
CA PRO A 130 -24.32 -9.04 3.65
C PRO A 130 -23.45 -9.72 2.59
N LEU A 131 -22.81 -10.83 2.96
CA LEU A 131 -22.12 -11.71 2.01
C LEU A 131 -23.13 -12.53 1.19
N PRO A 132 -22.75 -13.00 -0.02
CA PRO A 132 -23.59 -13.94 -0.76
C PRO A 132 -23.89 -15.18 0.08
N GLY A 133 -25.12 -15.70 -0.03
CA GLY A 133 -25.62 -16.77 0.83
C GLY A 133 -24.72 -18.00 0.86
N LYS A 134 -24.60 -18.60 2.05
CA LYS A 134 -23.81 -19.81 2.26
C LYS A 134 -24.48 -20.98 1.54
N VAL A 135 -23.81 -21.49 0.50
CA VAL A 135 -24.30 -22.64 -0.28
C VAL A 135 -23.74 -23.94 0.29
N TYR A 136 -24.62 -24.80 0.78
CA TYR A 136 -24.28 -26.07 1.41
C TYR A 136 -24.31 -27.26 0.44
N ILE A 137 -25.08 -27.17 -0.66
CA ILE A 137 -25.27 -28.24 -1.65
C ILE A 137 -24.65 -27.80 -2.98
N ASN A 138 -23.92 -28.68 -3.68
CA ASN A 138 -23.26 -28.37 -4.96
C ASN A 138 -22.35 -27.13 -4.90
N ARG A 139 -21.62 -26.94 -3.79
CA ARG A 139 -20.73 -25.78 -3.57
C ARG A 139 -19.58 -25.61 -4.58
N PHE A 140 -19.35 -26.62 -5.43
CA PHE A 140 -18.32 -26.64 -6.47
C PHE A 140 -18.90 -26.56 -7.88
N ASP A 141 -20.21 -26.33 -8.00
CA ASP A 141 -20.87 -26.10 -9.27
C ASP A 141 -20.49 -24.72 -9.82
N ASP A 142 -20.27 -24.62 -11.12
CA ASP A 142 -19.80 -23.39 -11.77
C ASP A 142 -20.81 -22.24 -11.60
N SER A 143 -22.12 -22.53 -11.58
CA SER A 143 -23.16 -21.52 -11.31
C SER A 143 -23.03 -20.96 -9.90
N VAL A 144 -22.74 -21.81 -8.92
CA VAL A 144 -22.59 -21.40 -7.52
C VAL A 144 -21.31 -20.60 -7.33
N ILE A 145 -20.22 -21.02 -7.98
CA ILE A 145 -18.94 -20.33 -7.94
C ILE A 145 -19.07 -18.93 -8.55
N GLU A 146 -19.74 -18.80 -9.69
CA GLU A 146 -19.92 -17.51 -10.37
C GLU A 146 -20.88 -16.58 -9.62
N ASP A 147 -22.00 -17.08 -9.10
CA ASP A 147 -22.91 -16.28 -8.27
C ASP A 147 -22.20 -15.76 -7.01
N ARG A 148 -21.41 -16.64 -6.36
CA ARG A 148 -20.58 -16.26 -5.22
C ARG A 148 -19.53 -15.23 -5.61
N ARG A 149 -18.84 -15.39 -6.75
CA ARG A 149 -17.85 -14.43 -7.26
C ARG A 149 -18.47 -13.03 -7.40
N ARG A 150 -19.64 -12.93 -8.05
CA ARG A 150 -20.39 -11.66 -8.21
C ARG A 150 -20.78 -11.05 -6.88
N GLY A 151 -21.25 -11.86 -5.94
CA GLY A 151 -21.62 -11.40 -4.60
C GLY A 151 -20.43 -10.88 -3.80
N LEU A 152 -19.30 -11.59 -3.84
CA LEU A 152 -18.05 -11.18 -3.19
C LEU A 152 -17.49 -9.88 -3.82
N GLU A 153 -17.57 -9.75 -5.13
CA GLU A 153 -17.19 -8.54 -5.84
C GLU A 153 -18.03 -7.33 -5.41
N ARG A 154 -19.36 -7.48 -5.39
CA ARG A 154 -20.28 -6.43 -4.93
C ARG A 154 -19.99 -6.03 -3.49
N PHE A 155 -19.80 -7.01 -2.60
CA PHE A 155 -19.45 -6.78 -1.20
C PHE A 155 -18.17 -5.94 -1.09
N LEU A 156 -17.10 -6.32 -1.79
CA LEU A 156 -15.84 -5.59 -1.76
C LEU A 156 -15.94 -4.19 -2.34
N LYS A 157 -16.66 -3.99 -3.45
CA LYS A 157 -16.87 -2.65 -4.03
C LYS A 157 -17.50 -1.69 -3.02
N ILE A 158 -18.47 -2.15 -2.25
CA ILE A 158 -19.14 -1.34 -1.21
C ILE A 158 -18.19 -1.08 -0.03
N VAL A 159 -17.55 -2.12 0.49
CA VAL A 159 -16.72 -2.05 1.70
C VAL A 159 -15.45 -1.24 1.47
N VAL A 160 -14.73 -1.52 0.39
CA VAL A 160 -13.46 -0.84 0.07
C VAL A 160 -13.72 0.61 -0.38
N GLY A 161 -14.87 0.89 -1.02
CA GLY A 161 -15.28 2.24 -1.40
C GLY A 161 -15.75 3.13 -0.25
N HIS A 162 -15.93 2.59 0.96
CA HIS A 162 -16.49 3.35 2.09
C HIS A 162 -15.41 4.18 2.81
N PRO A 163 -15.47 5.53 2.82
CA PRO A 163 -14.38 6.38 3.37
C PRO A 163 -14.07 6.13 4.86
N LEU A 164 -15.09 5.82 5.67
CA LEU A 164 -14.88 5.50 7.09
C LEU A 164 -14.18 4.15 7.29
N LEU A 165 -14.35 3.19 6.39
CA LEU A 165 -13.66 1.90 6.49
C LEU A 165 -12.22 2.02 5.96
N GLN A 166 -12.01 2.82 4.92
CA GLN A 166 -10.67 3.14 4.39
C GLN A 166 -9.74 3.75 5.44
N THR A 167 -10.26 4.66 6.27
CA THR A 167 -9.48 5.37 7.29
C THR A 167 -9.55 4.71 8.67
N GLY A 168 -10.65 4.03 8.98
CA GLY A 168 -10.94 3.50 10.31
C GLY A 168 -10.63 2.01 10.51
N SER A 169 -10.51 1.21 9.45
CA SER A 169 -10.23 -0.23 9.57
C SER A 169 -8.81 -0.56 9.15
N ARG A 170 -8.08 -1.21 10.07
CA ARG A 170 -6.74 -1.76 9.77
C ARG A 170 -6.84 -3.09 9.03
N VAL A 171 -7.91 -3.85 9.28
CA VAL A 171 -8.16 -5.15 8.66
C VAL A 171 -8.45 -5.00 7.17
N LEU A 172 -9.13 -3.93 6.74
CA LEU A 172 -9.48 -3.68 5.33
C LEU A 172 -8.25 -3.71 4.42
N GLY A 173 -7.25 -2.88 4.72
CA GLY A 173 -6.02 -2.79 3.91
C GLY A 173 -5.25 -4.11 3.91
N ALA A 174 -5.15 -4.79 5.05
CA ALA A 174 -4.48 -6.09 5.14
C ALA A 174 -5.20 -7.15 4.29
N PHE A 175 -6.53 -7.21 4.34
CA PHE A 175 -7.30 -8.23 3.63
C PHE A 175 -7.14 -8.14 2.10
N VAL A 176 -7.10 -6.92 1.53
CA VAL A 176 -7.04 -6.71 0.08
C VAL A 176 -5.62 -6.57 -0.49
N GLN A 177 -4.60 -6.34 0.37
CA GLN A 177 -3.22 -6.10 -0.08
C GLN A 177 -2.21 -7.13 0.38
N ASP A 178 -2.39 -7.77 1.54
CA ASP A 178 -1.39 -8.68 2.11
C ASP A 178 -1.63 -10.12 1.63
N PRO A 179 -0.78 -10.73 0.79
CA PRO A 179 -0.98 -12.12 0.35
C PRO A 179 -1.07 -13.12 1.52
N ASN A 180 -0.43 -12.83 2.65
CA ASN A 180 -0.31 -13.72 3.81
C ASN A 180 -1.29 -13.37 4.95
N TRP A 181 -2.41 -12.71 4.63
CA TRP A 181 -3.42 -12.37 5.63
C TRP A 181 -3.85 -13.59 6.46
N ASP A 182 -3.70 -13.48 7.78
CA ASP A 182 -4.08 -14.51 8.74
C ASP A 182 -5.25 -14.02 9.61
N ARG A 183 -6.32 -14.80 9.64
CA ARG A 183 -7.54 -14.53 10.42
C ARG A 183 -7.35 -14.55 11.95
N ASN A 184 -6.29 -15.17 12.45
CA ASN A 184 -5.98 -15.27 13.88
C ASN A 184 -5.09 -14.10 14.35
N ALA A 185 -4.56 -13.30 13.42
CA ALA A 185 -3.70 -12.17 13.74
C ALA A 185 -4.47 -10.88 14.10
N TRP A 186 -5.82 -10.92 14.10
CA TRP A 186 -6.74 -9.80 14.28
C TRP A 186 -7.87 -10.17 15.24
#